data_AF-A0A0V0TEW5-F1
#
_entry.id   AF-A0A0V0TEW5-F1
#
_cell.length_a   1.000
_cell.length_b   1.000
_cell.length_c   1.000
_cell.angle_alpha   90.00
_cell.angle_beta   90.00
_cell.angle_gamma   90.00
#
_symmetry.space_group_name_H-M   'P 1'
#
loop_
_entity.id
_entity.type
_entity.pdbx_description
1 polymer ?
#
loop_
_entity_poly.entity_id
_entity_poly.type
_entity_poly.pdbx_seq_one_letter_code
_entity_poly.pdbx_strand_id
1 'polypeptide(L)'
;MLKSTCIFGFFFFFLLVKNSNQQVHYCKVHEQCPGDNLCEAQGICTSGRRSPMIVKCQKDGSCGRHGACKHNLCWKFERYFQERCNKQDDCPGQSICDRGQCKPAEPMHTPCQKSSDCKDHGVCKYDMCWKISQKSSNLIIKKQTVEVI
;
A
#
# COMPACT_ATOMS: atom_id res chain seq x y z
N MET A 1 3.36 36.83 48.37
CA MET A 1 4.57 37.29 47.67
C MET A 1 5.24 36.05 47.06
N LEU A 2 4.63 35.36 46.07
CA LEU A 2 4.68 35.55 44.61
C LEU A 2 6.09 35.73 43.99
N LYS A 3 6.49 34.70 43.21
CA LYS A 3 7.40 34.58 42.04
C LYS A 3 8.06 33.19 42.12
N SER A 4 8.17 32.34 41.11
CA SER A 4 8.29 32.57 39.68
C SER A 4 7.84 31.33 38.89
N THR A 5 7.17 31.57 37.77
CA THR A 5 6.62 30.65 36.78
C THR A 5 7.66 29.90 35.96
N CYS A 6 7.41 28.61 35.69
CA CYS A 6 7.84 27.89 34.47
C CYS A 6 6.78 26.84 34.10
N ILE A 7 5.57 27.33 33.82
CA ILE A 7 4.65 26.70 32.87
C ILE A 7 5.15 27.16 31.49
N PHE A 8 5.02 26.34 30.44
CA PHE A 8 5.51 26.53 29.06
C PHE A 8 6.81 25.80 28.70
N GLY A 9 6.76 24.47 28.64
CA GLY A 9 7.82 23.67 28.01
C GLY A 9 7.33 22.35 27.39
N PHE A 10 6.26 21.76 27.92
CA PHE A 10 5.76 20.45 27.46
C PHE A 10 4.52 20.49 26.54
N PHE A 11 3.95 21.66 26.30
CA PHE A 11 2.74 21.81 25.45
C PHE A 11 3.02 22.13 23.98
N PHE A 12 4.29 22.28 23.57
CA PHE A 12 4.66 22.76 22.22
C PHE A 12 5.18 21.68 21.25
N PHE A 13 5.16 20.39 21.62
CA PHE A 13 5.60 19.30 20.72
C PHE A 13 4.46 18.45 20.12
N PHE A 14 3.19 18.80 20.36
CA PHE A 14 2.04 18.16 19.73
C PHE A 14 1.28 19.07 18.74
N LEU A 15 1.91 20.14 18.26
CA LEU A 15 1.32 21.08 17.28
C LEU A 15 1.59 20.74 15.81
N LEU A 16 1.86 19.47 15.47
CA LEU A 16 1.87 19.01 14.07
C LEU A 16 1.16 17.66 13.86
N VAL A 17 0.20 17.29 14.73
CA VAL A 17 -0.80 16.29 14.34
C VAL A 17 -1.75 17.00 13.38
N LYS A 18 -1.58 16.71 12.08
CA LYS A 18 -2.42 17.21 11.00
C LYS A 18 -3.89 17.06 11.36
N ASN A 19 -4.52 18.17 11.72
CA ASN A 19 -5.96 18.35 11.70
C ASN A 19 -6.40 18.32 10.23
N SER A 20 -6.60 17.12 9.71
CA SER A 20 -7.44 16.93 8.54
C SER A 20 -8.79 16.48 9.06
N ASN A 21 -9.76 17.38 9.00
CA ASN A 21 -11.18 17.02 9.05
C ASN A 21 -11.47 16.16 7.81
N GLN A 22 -11.06 14.89 7.84
CA GLN A 22 -11.30 13.98 6.74
C GLN A 22 -12.71 13.45 6.89
N GLN A 23 -13.68 14.25 6.43
CA GLN A 23 -15.07 13.87 6.33
C GLN A 23 -15.16 12.57 5.52
N VAL A 24 -15.56 11.48 6.20
CA VAL A 24 -15.70 10.16 5.57
C VAL A 24 -16.90 10.22 4.62
N HIS A 25 -16.66 9.94 3.34
CA HIS A 25 -17.71 9.86 2.33
C HIS A 25 -18.15 8.41 2.11
N TYR A 26 -19.43 8.15 2.28
CA TYR A 26 -20.02 6.83 2.08
C TYR A 26 -20.52 6.63 0.64
N CYS A 27 -20.55 5.39 0.18
CA CYS A 27 -20.91 5.04 -1.18
C CYS A 27 -21.45 3.61 -1.30
N LYS A 28 -22.16 3.36 -2.41
CA LYS A 28 -22.53 2.03 -2.90
C LYS A 28 -21.92 1.74 -4.27
N VAL A 29 -21.72 2.80 -5.08
CA VAL A 29 -21.07 2.73 -6.40
C VAL A 29 -19.98 3.79 -6.49
N HIS A 30 -19.02 3.61 -7.41
CA HIS A 30 -17.88 4.51 -7.56
C HIS A 30 -18.27 5.96 -7.92
N GLU A 31 -19.45 6.15 -8.51
CA GLU A 31 -19.84 7.46 -9.07
C GLU A 31 -20.33 8.42 -7.99
N GLN A 32 -20.66 7.88 -6.81
CA GLN A 32 -21.00 8.67 -5.62
C GLN A 32 -19.76 9.28 -4.96
N CYS A 33 -18.56 8.78 -5.28
CA CYS A 33 -17.34 9.27 -4.68
C CYS A 33 -16.82 10.52 -5.41
N PRO A 34 -16.57 11.63 -4.68
CA PRO A 34 -16.14 12.89 -5.27
C PRO A 34 -14.75 12.78 -5.89
N GLY A 35 -14.53 13.49 -7.00
CA GLY A 35 -13.24 13.55 -7.69
C GLY A 35 -12.72 12.18 -8.11
N ASP A 36 -11.47 11.90 -7.78
CA ASP A 36 -10.76 10.67 -8.17
C ASP A 36 -10.99 9.49 -7.21
N ASN A 37 -11.81 9.70 -6.17
CA ASN A 37 -12.06 8.68 -5.17
C ASN A 37 -12.89 7.52 -5.73
N LEU A 38 -12.66 6.33 -5.19
CA LEU A 38 -13.30 5.08 -5.55
C LEU A 38 -13.98 4.47 -4.32
N CYS A 39 -15.17 3.92 -4.53
CA CYS A 39 -15.89 3.18 -3.50
C CYS A 39 -15.22 1.84 -3.17
N GLU A 40 -14.77 1.66 -1.92
CA GLU A 40 -14.31 0.36 -1.43
C GLU A 40 -15.50 -0.55 -1.06
N ALA A 41 -15.23 -1.84 -0.91
CA ALA A 41 -16.24 -2.84 -0.54
C ALA A 41 -16.93 -2.55 0.82
N GLN A 42 -16.27 -1.81 1.72
CA GLN A 42 -16.85 -1.37 2.99
C GLN A 42 -17.80 -0.17 2.85
N GLY A 43 -18.03 0.32 1.62
CA GLY A 43 -18.93 1.45 1.35
C GLY A 43 -18.32 2.80 1.71
N ILE A 44 -16.98 2.92 1.68
CA ILE A 44 -16.24 4.15 1.98
C ILE A 44 -15.45 4.57 0.73
N CYS A 45 -15.52 5.86 0.40
CA CYS A 45 -14.73 6.44 -0.67
C CYS A 45 -13.26 6.59 -0.24
N THR A 46 -12.35 6.04 -1.04
CA THR A 46 -10.91 6.11 -0.81
C THR A 46 -10.19 6.61 -2.06
N SER A 47 -8.93 7.02 -1.91
CA SER A 47 -8.15 7.58 -3.02
C SER A 47 -7.93 6.55 -4.13
N GLY A 48 -8.15 6.99 -5.36
CA GLY A 48 -7.82 6.25 -6.57
C GLY A 48 -7.16 7.16 -7.59
N ARG A 49 -6.69 6.56 -8.68
CA ARG A 49 -6.18 7.27 -9.85
C ARG A 49 -6.66 6.61 -11.12
N ARG A 50 -6.78 7.37 -12.20
CA ARG A 50 -7.07 6.79 -13.51
C ARG A 50 -5.99 5.78 -13.87
N SER A 51 -6.38 4.66 -14.46
CA SER A 51 -5.43 3.68 -15.00
C SER A 51 -4.43 4.39 -15.93
N PRO A 52 -3.12 4.07 -15.87
CA PRO A 52 -2.13 4.64 -16.78
C PRO A 52 -2.49 4.45 -18.26
N MET A 53 -3.20 3.37 -18.56
CA MET A 53 -3.81 3.11 -19.87
C MET A 53 -5.28 3.53 -19.81
N ILE A 54 -5.72 4.37 -20.76
CA ILE A 54 -7.13 4.72 -20.95
C ILE A 54 -7.87 3.49 -21.48
N VAL A 55 -8.44 2.71 -20.57
CA VAL A 55 -9.17 1.48 -20.88
C VAL A 55 -10.64 1.69 -20.56
N LYS A 56 -11.52 1.40 -21.52
CA LYS A 56 -12.97 1.42 -21.31
C LYS A 56 -13.41 0.17 -20.55
N CYS A 57 -14.45 0.30 -19.74
CA CYS A 57 -15.00 -0.80 -18.95
C CYS A 57 -16.50 -0.68 -18.77
N GLN A 58 -17.13 -1.81 -18.41
CA GLN A 58 -18.53 -1.87 -17.95
C GLN A 58 -18.66 -2.34 -16.51
N LYS A 59 -17.64 -3.04 -15.99
CA LYS A 59 -17.59 -3.60 -14.64
C LYS A 59 -16.16 -3.66 -14.13
N ASP A 60 -15.97 -3.60 -12.81
CA ASP A 60 -14.67 -3.53 -12.13
C ASP A 60 -13.71 -4.64 -12.52
N GLY A 61 -14.23 -5.87 -12.68
CA GLY A 61 -13.42 -7.04 -13.04
C GLY A 61 -12.67 -6.88 -14.38
N SER A 62 -13.17 -6.01 -15.28
CA SER A 62 -12.51 -5.71 -16.56
C SER A 62 -11.23 -4.88 -16.37
N CYS A 63 -11.09 -4.21 -15.22
CA CYS A 63 -9.96 -3.35 -14.90
C CYS A 63 -8.85 -4.08 -14.13
N GLY A 64 -8.96 -5.41 -13.97
CA GLY A 64 -7.94 -6.26 -13.34
C GLY A 64 -7.77 -6.01 -11.84
N ARG A 65 -6.63 -6.45 -11.29
CA ARG A 65 -6.36 -6.37 -9.85
C ARG A 65 -6.40 -4.93 -9.34
N HIS A 66 -7.11 -4.70 -8.24
CA HIS A 66 -7.35 -3.37 -7.65
C HIS A 66 -7.95 -2.36 -8.65
N GLY A 67 -8.66 -2.87 -9.67
CA GLY A 67 -9.34 -2.06 -10.68
C GLY A 67 -10.78 -1.73 -10.28
N ALA A 68 -11.22 -0.54 -10.66
CA ALA A 68 -12.57 -0.05 -10.49
C ALA A 68 -13.06 0.55 -11.81
N CYS A 69 -14.31 0.31 -12.17
CA CYS A 69 -14.93 0.91 -13.34
C CYS A 69 -15.72 2.14 -12.93
N LYS A 70 -15.19 3.32 -13.24
CA LYS A 70 -15.78 4.62 -12.92
C LYS A 70 -15.85 5.49 -14.16
N HIS A 71 -17.06 5.94 -14.48
CA HIS A 71 -17.42 6.67 -15.69
C HIS A 71 -16.99 5.94 -16.97
N ASN A 72 -17.23 4.63 -17.02
CA ASN A 72 -16.85 3.73 -18.12
C ASN A 72 -15.35 3.68 -18.43
N LEU A 73 -14.51 4.11 -17.50
CA LEU A 73 -13.06 4.05 -17.61
C LEU A 73 -12.48 3.26 -16.44
N CYS A 74 -11.35 2.61 -16.67
CA CYS A 74 -10.65 1.92 -15.62
C CYS A 74 -9.86 2.87 -14.73
N TRP A 75 -10.07 2.71 -13.44
CA TRP A 75 -9.33 3.35 -12.36
C TRP A 75 -8.63 2.29 -11.52
N LYS A 76 -7.66 2.73 -10.73
CA LYS A 76 -6.89 1.91 -9.81
C LYS A 76 -6.94 2.54 -8.42
N PHE A 77 -7.23 1.75 -7.40
CA PHE A 77 -7.06 2.19 -6.01
C PHE A 77 -5.59 2.56 -5.76
N GLU A 78 -5.33 3.50 -4.86
CA GLU A 78 -3.96 3.97 -4.58
C GLU A 78 -3.00 2.81 -4.22
N ARG A 79 -3.50 1.80 -3.49
CA ARG A 79 -2.75 0.57 -3.16
C ARG A 79 -2.19 -0.17 -4.37
N TYR A 80 -2.82 -0.08 -5.55
CA TYR A 80 -2.28 -0.66 -6.77
C TYR A 80 -0.90 -0.09 -7.10
N PHE A 81 -0.70 1.21 -6.92
CA PHE A 81 0.56 1.88 -7.21
C PHE A 81 1.59 1.65 -6.11
N GLN A 82 1.15 1.55 -4.85
CA GLN A 82 2.01 1.19 -3.72
C GLN A 82 2.57 -0.23 -3.82
N GLU A 83 1.84 -1.16 -4.45
CA GLU A 83 2.33 -2.50 -4.74
C GLU A 83 3.37 -2.54 -5.87
N ARG A 84 3.59 -1.43 -6.60
CA ARG A 84 4.57 -1.36 -7.70
C ARG A 84 5.83 -0.63 -7.26
N CYS A 85 6.94 -1.01 -7.87
CA CYS A 85 8.25 -0.45 -7.55
C CYS A 85 9.16 -0.49 -8.78
N ASN A 86 10.20 0.34 -8.77
CA ASN A 86 11.32 0.30 -9.69
C ASN A 86 12.62 -0.03 -8.95
N LYS A 87 12.74 0.39 -7.69
CA LYS A 87 13.89 0.14 -6.81
C LYS A 87 13.45 -0.32 -5.42
N GLN A 88 14.40 -0.80 -4.62
CA GLN A 88 14.13 -1.36 -3.30
C GLN A 88 13.49 -0.35 -2.33
N ASP A 89 13.89 0.91 -2.42
CA ASP A 89 13.38 1.98 -1.54
C ASP A 89 11.92 2.36 -1.81
N ASP A 90 11.38 2.00 -2.98
CA ASP A 90 9.97 2.26 -3.30
C ASP A 90 9.03 1.38 -2.47
N CYS A 91 9.55 0.26 -1.94
CA CYS A 91 8.77 -0.70 -1.16
C CYS A 91 8.85 -0.40 0.34
N PRO A 92 7.71 0.00 0.97
CA PRO A 92 7.70 0.39 2.37
C PRO A 92 7.81 -0.82 3.30
N GLY A 93 8.32 -0.58 4.51
CA GLY A 93 8.38 -1.58 5.58
C GLY A 93 9.16 -2.84 5.21
N GLN A 94 8.65 -3.99 5.63
CA GLN A 94 9.23 -5.33 5.43
C GLN A 94 8.86 -5.91 4.06
N SER A 95 9.18 -5.17 3.00
CA SER A 95 9.00 -5.60 1.63
C SER A 95 10.17 -5.19 0.73
N ILE A 96 10.37 -5.94 -0.34
CA ILE A 96 11.40 -5.69 -1.35
C ILE A 96 10.77 -5.63 -2.74
N CYS A 97 11.41 -4.89 -3.63
CA CYS A 97 11.04 -4.83 -5.03
C CYS A 97 11.55 -6.05 -5.78
N ASP A 98 10.62 -6.91 -6.20
CA ASP A 98 10.88 -8.07 -7.06
C ASP A 98 10.04 -7.95 -8.33
N ARG A 99 10.71 -7.91 -9.49
CA ARG A 99 10.09 -7.80 -10.83
C ARG A 99 9.01 -6.70 -10.91
N GLY A 100 9.31 -5.54 -10.32
CA GLY A 100 8.45 -4.36 -10.34
C GLY A 100 7.24 -4.42 -9.40
N GLN A 101 7.22 -5.37 -8.46
CA GLN A 101 6.21 -5.46 -7.41
C GLN A 101 6.85 -5.54 -6.02
N CYS A 102 6.25 -4.88 -5.05
CA CYS A 102 6.63 -5.02 -3.66
C CYS A 102 6.14 -6.38 -3.13
N LYS A 103 7.09 -7.22 -2.71
CA LYS A 103 6.83 -8.53 -2.12
C LYS A 103 7.22 -8.54 -0.65
N PRO A 104 6.44 -9.18 0.22
CA PRO A 104 6.82 -9.37 1.62
C PRO A 104 8.20 -10.02 1.72
N ALA A 105 9.03 -9.52 2.63
CA ALA A 105 10.41 -9.94 2.78
C ALA A 105 10.81 -10.06 4.24
N GLU A 106 11.81 -10.88 4.50
CA GLU A 106 12.38 -11.07 5.83
C GLU A 106 13.87 -10.67 5.81
N PRO A 107 14.35 -9.97 6.85
CA PRO A 107 15.76 -9.64 6.96
C PRO A 107 16.59 -10.92 7.19
N MET A 108 17.77 -10.97 6.60
CA MET A 108 18.74 -12.05 6.77
C MET A 108 19.76 -11.75 7.88
N HIS A 109 19.66 -10.57 8.52
CA HIS A 109 20.57 -10.10 9.57
C HIS A 109 22.05 -10.10 9.16
N THR A 110 22.32 -9.97 7.86
CA THR A 110 23.67 -9.84 7.29
C THR A 110 23.80 -8.43 6.70
N PRO A 111 24.84 -7.65 7.05
CA PRO A 111 25.05 -6.33 6.48
C PRO A 111 25.49 -6.42 5.02
N CYS A 112 25.18 -5.40 4.22
CA CYS A 112 25.57 -5.33 2.81
C CYS A 112 25.72 -3.88 2.34
N GLN A 113 26.38 -3.69 1.19
CA GLN A 113 26.40 -2.41 0.47
C GLN A 113 25.72 -2.51 -0.89
N LYS A 114 25.70 -3.71 -1.48
CA LYS A 114 25.05 -4.00 -2.76
C LYS A 114 24.44 -5.41 -2.74
N SER A 115 23.45 -5.66 -3.59
CA SER A 115 22.73 -6.95 -3.61
C SER A 115 23.64 -8.15 -3.91
N SER A 116 24.78 -7.97 -4.58
CA SER A 116 25.74 -9.05 -4.81
C SER A 116 26.42 -9.56 -3.53
N ASP A 117 26.37 -8.79 -2.43
CA ASP A 117 26.93 -9.19 -1.14
C ASP A 117 26.01 -10.20 -0.42
N CYS A 118 24.76 -10.31 -0.87
CA CYS A 118 23.73 -11.15 -0.28
C CYS A 118 23.68 -12.55 -0.90
N LYS A 119 23.61 -13.57 -0.05
CA LYS A 119 23.42 -14.97 -0.47
C LYS A 119 21.97 -15.23 -0.92
N ASP A 120 21.73 -16.37 -1.53
CA ASP A 120 20.39 -16.89 -1.88
C ASP A 120 19.53 -15.94 -2.72
N HIS A 121 20.16 -15.19 -3.64
CA HIS A 121 19.50 -14.15 -4.43
C HIS A 121 18.84 -13.05 -3.58
N GLY A 122 19.37 -12.81 -2.39
CA GLY A 122 18.95 -11.71 -1.54
C GLY A 122 19.25 -10.34 -2.17
N VAL A 123 18.56 -9.32 -1.68
CA VAL A 123 18.77 -7.93 -2.10
C VAL A 123 19.23 -7.09 -0.93
N CYS A 124 20.06 -6.10 -1.21
CA CYS A 124 20.49 -5.15 -0.20
C CYS A 124 19.46 -4.03 -0.08
N LYS A 125 18.90 -3.82 1.11
CA LYS A 125 17.96 -2.75 1.43
C LYS A 125 18.21 -2.28 2.86
N TYR A 126 18.42 -0.97 3.03
CA TYR A 126 18.78 -0.37 4.32
C TYR A 126 20.01 -1.04 4.97
N ASP A 127 21.08 -1.19 4.18
CA ASP A 127 22.37 -1.77 4.58
C ASP A 127 22.31 -3.20 5.15
N MET A 128 21.20 -3.91 4.89
CA MET A 128 20.97 -5.28 5.34
C MET A 128 20.46 -6.14 4.18
N CYS A 129 20.84 -7.41 4.15
CA CYS A 129 20.33 -8.36 3.18
C CYS A 129 18.90 -8.79 3.53
N TRP A 130 18.04 -8.86 2.51
CA TRP A 130 16.67 -9.31 2.61
C TRP A 130 16.39 -10.40 1.59
N LYS A 131 15.45 -11.29 1.92
CA LYS A 131 14.92 -12.30 0.99
C LYS A 131 13.41 -12.28 0.98
N ILE A 132 12.80 -12.69 -0.13
CA ILE A 132 11.35 -12.83 -0.24
C ILE A 132 10.85 -13.81 0.83
N SER A 133 9.82 -13.43 1.58
CA SER A 133 9.20 -14.32 2.56
C SER A 133 8.40 -15.40 1.82
N GLN A 134 8.75 -16.66 2.06
CA GLN A 134 8.06 -17.84 1.51
C GLN A 134 6.62 -17.99 2.03
N LYS A 135 6.20 -17.19 3.04
CA LYS A 135 4.85 -17.26 3.62
C LYS A 135 3.74 -16.90 2.63
N SER A 136 4.05 -16.20 1.54
CA SER A 136 3.07 -15.81 0.51
C SER A 136 2.67 -16.93 -0.46
N SER A 137 3.40 -18.05 -0.53
CA SER A 137 3.14 -19.12 -1.51
C SER A 137 2.08 -20.13 -1.03
N ASN A 138 1.80 -20.18 0.27
CA ASN A 138 0.90 -21.18 0.88
C ASN A 138 -0.57 -20.75 0.99
N LEU A 139 -0.92 -19.51 0.66
CA LEU A 139 -2.31 -19.04 0.66
C LEU A 139 -3.08 -19.37 -0.64
N ILE A 140 -2.37 -19.70 -1.73
CA ILE A 140 -3.01 -20.12 -2.99
C ILE A 140 -3.38 -21.60 -2.94
N ILE A 141 -2.57 -22.45 -2.27
CA ILE A 141 -2.82 -23.91 -2.21
C ILE A 141 -3.95 -24.24 -1.22
N LYS A 142 -4.10 -23.51 -0.11
CA LYS A 142 -5.14 -23.82 0.89
C LYS A 142 -6.57 -23.45 0.48
N LYS A 143 -6.79 -22.76 -0.65
CA LYS A 143 -8.13 -22.33 -1.08
C LYS A 143 -8.79 -23.30 -2.07
N GLN A 144 -8.14 -24.43 -2.39
CA GLN A 144 -8.60 -25.36 -3.43
C GLN A 144 -9.01 -26.76 -2.91
N THR A 145 -9.21 -26.90 -1.61
CA THR A 145 -9.83 -28.10 -1.01
C THR A 145 -10.97 -27.69 -0.09
N VAL A 146 -12.12 -27.38 -0.67
CA VAL A 146 -13.40 -27.68 -0.01
C VAL A 146 -14.11 -28.61 -0.97
N GLU A 147 -14.03 -29.89 -0.64
CA GLU A 147 -14.66 -30.99 -1.33
C GLU A 147 -16.18 -30.83 -1.29
N VAL A 148 -16.77 -31.05 -2.45
CA VAL A 148 -18.20 -31.33 -2.62
C VAL A 148 -18.46 -32.66 -1.93
N ILE A 149 -19.33 -32.65 -0.91
CA ILE A 149 -20.10 -33.81 -0.48
C ILE A 149 -21.55 -33.34 -0.37
#